data_AF-A0AAU6HDA6-F1
#
_entry.id   AF-A0AAU6HDA6-F1
#
_cell.length_a   1.000
_cell.length_b   1.000
_cell.length_c   1.000
_cell.angle_alpha   90.00
_cell.angle_beta   90.00
_cell.angle_gamma   90.00
#
_symmetry.space_group_name_H-M   'P 1'
#
loop_
_entity.id
_entity.type
_entity.pdbx_description
1 polymer ?
#
loop_
_entity_poly.entity_id
_entity_poly.type
_entity_poly.pdbx_seq_one_letter_code
_entity_poly.pdbx_strand_id
1 'polypeptide(L)'
;MLKSARMGRAAATGAIAFTLLGGAASIQAPAANAASRPSASAACDKTSFWAWIDASAANFRTGPSTHSTSLGLLHDGDRVQVTCATTSNWYYGKALSGAHRGQWGWVHHSVVLNHH
;
A
#
# COMPACT_ATOMS: atom_id res chain seq x y z
N MET A 1 27.10 -28.99 -4.75
CA MET A 1 26.19 -28.36 -5.72
C MET A 1 25.72 -27.02 -5.14
N LEU A 2 26.34 -25.90 -5.52
CA LEU A 2 26.01 -24.56 -4.99
C LEU A 2 24.95 -23.91 -5.89
N LYS A 3 23.78 -23.61 -5.33
CA LYS A 3 22.70 -22.87 -6.00
C LYS A 3 22.92 -21.37 -5.78
N SER A 4 23.21 -20.65 -6.86
CA SER A 4 23.20 -19.18 -6.89
C SER A 4 21.97 -18.69 -7.64
N ALA A 5 21.20 -17.78 -7.04
CA ALA A 5 20.32 -16.85 -7.75
C ALA A 5 20.00 -15.60 -6.89
N ARG A 6 20.82 -14.55 -7.12
CA ARG A 6 20.54 -13.10 -7.29
C ARG A 6 19.37 -12.51 -6.48
N MET A 7 19.64 -11.72 -5.44
CA MET A 7 19.97 -10.28 -5.44
C MET A 7 18.80 -9.37 -5.83
N GLY A 8 18.38 -8.54 -4.87
CA GLY A 8 17.51 -7.39 -5.08
C GLY A 8 17.38 -6.56 -3.81
N ARG A 9 18.48 -6.01 -3.31
CA ARG A 9 18.49 -4.99 -2.25
C ARG A 9 17.91 -3.70 -2.81
N ALA A 10 16.96 -3.09 -2.11
CA ALA A 10 16.64 -1.68 -2.28
C ALA A 10 16.81 -0.99 -0.93
N ALA A 11 17.97 -0.37 -0.75
CA ALA A 11 18.27 0.53 0.35
C ALA A 11 17.57 1.87 0.08
N ALA A 12 16.80 2.36 1.05
CA ALA A 12 16.31 3.73 1.07
C ALA A 12 17.38 4.60 1.74
N THR A 13 18.06 5.44 0.97
CA THR A 13 18.92 6.52 1.47
C THR A 13 18.51 7.79 0.76
N GLY A 14 18.08 8.78 1.54
CA GLY A 14 17.84 10.13 1.06
C GLY A 14 19.14 10.79 0.61
N ALA A 15 19.02 11.83 -0.23
CA ALA A 15 20.09 12.76 -0.51
C ALA A 15 19.52 14.13 -0.88
N ILE A 16 20.14 15.19 -0.36
CA ILE A 16 19.95 16.58 -0.75
C ILE A 16 21.17 17.01 -1.59
N ALA A 17 20.91 17.82 -2.64
CA ALA A 17 21.78 18.76 -3.38
C ALA A 17 22.73 18.30 -4.53
N PHE A 18 22.32 18.70 -5.74
CA PHE A 18 23.03 19.25 -6.93
C PHE A 18 24.48 18.84 -7.31
N THR A 19 24.65 18.30 -8.52
CA THR A 19 25.61 18.79 -9.56
C THR A 19 25.28 18.19 -10.95
N LEU A 20 25.62 18.95 -12.00
CA LEU A 20 25.11 18.89 -13.39
C LEU A 20 25.79 17.84 -14.30
N LEU A 21 25.16 17.62 -15.47
CA LEU A 21 25.54 16.87 -16.68
C LEU A 21 25.13 15.39 -16.77
N GLY A 22 24.23 15.11 -17.73
CA GLY A 22 24.06 13.79 -18.33
C GLY A 22 22.60 13.34 -18.35
N GLY A 23 21.94 13.50 -19.50
CA GLY A 23 20.55 13.11 -19.69
C GLY A 23 20.31 11.62 -19.43
N ALA A 24 19.42 11.33 -18.50
CA ALA A 24 18.58 10.15 -18.53
C ALA A 24 17.15 10.68 -18.56
N ALA A 25 16.39 10.35 -19.60
CA ALA A 25 14.96 10.56 -19.60
C ALA A 25 14.42 9.85 -18.35
N SER A 26 14.01 10.61 -17.35
CA SER A 26 13.16 10.11 -16.29
C SER A 26 11.86 9.73 -17.00
N ILE A 27 11.77 8.47 -17.45
CA ILE A 27 10.49 7.77 -17.53
C ILE A 27 9.96 7.77 -16.10
N GLN A 28 9.30 8.88 -15.77
CA GLN A 28 8.62 9.08 -14.53
C GLN A 28 7.52 8.03 -14.54
N ALA A 29 7.80 6.89 -13.91
CA ALA A 29 6.75 5.95 -13.54
C ALA A 29 5.66 6.81 -12.92
N PRO A 30 4.39 6.64 -13.34
CA PRO A 30 3.30 7.48 -12.84
C PRO A 30 3.44 7.49 -11.32
N ALA A 31 3.57 8.67 -10.74
CA ALA A 31 3.70 8.84 -9.31
C ALA A 31 2.43 8.24 -8.71
N ALA A 32 2.46 6.96 -8.40
CA ALA A 32 1.42 6.31 -7.64
C ALA A 32 1.45 7.06 -6.31
N ASN A 33 0.34 7.69 -5.94
CA ASN A 33 0.16 8.30 -4.63
C ASN A 33 0.36 7.20 -3.60
N ALA A 34 1.61 7.01 -3.19
CA ALA A 34 2.03 5.85 -2.44
C ALA A 34 1.60 6.11 -1.02
N ALA A 35 0.55 5.40 -0.60
CA ALA A 35 0.23 5.31 0.81
C ALA A 35 1.48 4.91 1.59
N SER A 36 1.66 5.53 2.75
CA SER A 36 2.77 5.25 3.65
C SER A 36 2.76 3.78 4.00
N ARG A 37 3.73 3.02 3.48
CA ARG A 37 3.89 1.61 3.84
C ARG A 37 4.21 1.51 5.33
N PRO A 38 3.55 0.62 6.09
CA PRO A 38 3.97 0.36 7.45
C PRO A 38 5.41 -0.16 7.45
N SER A 39 6.26 0.44 8.28
CA SER A 39 7.63 0.00 8.46
C SER A 39 7.63 -1.44 8.98
N ALA A 40 8.57 -2.27 8.51
CA ALA A 40 8.68 -3.67 8.91
C ALA A 40 8.93 -3.88 10.42
N SER A 41 9.28 -2.81 11.16
CA SER A 41 9.50 -2.81 12.60
C SER A 41 8.49 -1.99 13.41
N ALA A 42 7.49 -1.36 12.78
CA ALA A 42 6.58 -0.43 13.46
C ALA A 42 5.10 -0.80 13.23
N ALA A 43 4.41 -1.14 14.33
CA ALA A 43 2.96 -1.14 14.49
C ALA A 43 2.13 -1.96 13.47
N CYS A 44 2.73 -2.96 12.83
CA CYS A 44 2.12 -3.75 11.77
C CYS A 44 2.31 -5.24 12.03
N ASP A 45 1.21 -5.93 12.29
CA ASP A 45 1.13 -7.38 12.33
C ASP A 45 1.07 -7.90 10.89
N LYS A 46 2.14 -8.57 10.48
CA LYS A 46 2.22 -9.18 9.15
C LYS A 46 1.16 -10.26 9.04
N THR A 47 0.25 -10.08 8.09
CA THR A 47 -0.83 -11.01 7.78
C THR A 47 -0.99 -11.06 6.27
N SER A 48 -1.61 -12.10 5.73
CA SER A 48 -1.87 -12.18 4.29
C SER A 48 -3.18 -12.89 4.05
N PHE A 49 -4.20 -12.12 3.68
CA PHE A 49 -5.50 -12.64 3.30
C PHE A 49 -6.15 -11.71 2.27
N TRP A 50 -7.15 -12.22 1.57
CA TRP A 50 -8.01 -11.41 0.73
C TRP A 50 -9.27 -11.06 1.52
N ALA A 51 -9.87 -9.91 1.23
CA ALA A 51 -11.11 -9.49 1.87
C ALA A 51 -11.97 -8.70 0.90
N TRP A 52 -13.27 -8.67 1.18
CA TRP A 52 -14.24 -7.85 0.47
C TRP A 52 -14.53 -6.58 1.27
N ILE A 53 -14.83 -5.50 0.56
CA ILE A 53 -15.43 -4.32 1.15
C ILE A 53 -16.92 -4.60 1.35
N ASP A 54 -17.40 -4.40 2.58
CA ASP A 54 -18.80 -4.57 3.02
C ASP A 54 -19.33 -3.23 3.49
N ALA A 55 -19.21 -2.23 2.62
CA ALA A 55 -19.68 -0.88 2.86
C ALA A 55 -20.03 -0.24 1.53
N SER A 56 -21.12 0.53 1.50
CA SER A 56 -21.51 1.27 0.29
C SER A 56 -20.40 2.19 -0.22
N ALA A 57 -19.63 2.78 0.69
CA ALA A 57 -18.47 3.60 0.38
C ALA A 57 -17.43 3.56 1.52
N ALA A 58 -16.27 2.99 1.24
CA ALA A 58 -15.13 2.90 2.16
C ALA A 58 -14.01 3.82 1.70
N ASN A 59 -13.48 4.65 2.61
CA ASN A 59 -12.34 5.51 2.28
C ASN A 59 -11.06 4.67 2.15
N PHE A 60 -10.42 4.72 0.98
CA PHE A 60 -9.08 4.23 0.75
C PHE A 60 -8.09 5.35 1.01
N ARG A 61 -7.08 5.15 1.86
CA ARG A 61 -6.29 6.26 2.42
C ARG A 61 -4.79 6.09 2.29
N THR A 62 -4.08 7.21 2.41
CA THR A 62 -2.61 7.25 2.41
C THR A 62 -1.99 6.81 3.72
N GLY A 63 -2.73 6.82 4.84
CA GLY A 63 -2.24 6.39 6.15
C GLY A 63 -3.30 5.74 7.04
N PRO A 64 -2.90 5.11 8.15
CA PRO A 64 -3.80 4.45 9.11
C PRO A 64 -4.45 5.46 10.07
N SER A 65 -5.14 6.46 9.52
CA SER A 65 -5.83 7.52 10.28
C SER A 65 -6.93 8.18 9.45
N THR A 66 -8.01 8.61 10.09
CA THR A 66 -9.09 9.39 9.49
C THR A 66 -8.66 10.81 9.07
N HIS A 67 -7.54 11.30 9.60
CA HIS A 67 -6.93 12.58 9.19
C HIS A 67 -6.00 12.45 7.99
N SER A 68 -5.65 11.22 7.58
CA SER A 68 -4.81 11.01 6.40
C SER A 68 -5.58 11.27 5.10
N THR A 69 -4.87 11.65 4.04
CA THR A 69 -5.47 11.94 2.74
C THR A 69 -6.23 10.74 2.19
N SER A 70 -7.45 10.97 1.71
CA SER A 70 -8.20 9.97 0.95
C SER A 70 -7.62 9.83 -0.46
N LEU A 71 -7.31 8.60 -0.85
CA LEU A 71 -7.03 8.19 -2.21
C LEU A 71 -8.33 8.03 -3.02
N GLY A 72 -9.49 8.00 -2.34
CA GLY A 72 -10.84 7.93 -2.89
C GLY A 72 -11.67 6.84 -2.21
N LEU A 73 -12.66 6.30 -2.92
CA LEU A 73 -13.63 5.34 -2.37
C LEU A 73 -13.47 3.94 -2.98
N LEU A 74 -13.53 2.92 -2.13
CA LEU A 74 -13.85 1.55 -2.50
C LEU A 74 -15.34 1.32 -2.23
N HIS A 75 -15.97 0.45 -3.02
CA HIS A 75 -17.40 0.18 -2.89
C HIS A 75 -17.65 -1.27 -2.49
N ASP A 76 -18.88 -1.55 -2.09
CA ASP A 76 -19.33 -2.89 -1.76
C ASP A 76 -18.96 -3.90 -2.85
N GLY A 77 -18.42 -5.05 -2.44
CA GLY A 77 -17.90 -6.06 -3.35
C GLY A 77 -16.54 -5.75 -3.98
N ASP A 78 -15.87 -4.64 -3.63
CA ASP A 78 -14.46 -4.48 -4.00
C ASP A 78 -13.56 -5.42 -3.20
N ARG A 79 -12.49 -5.91 -3.83
CA ARG A 79 -11.52 -6.82 -3.23
C ARG A 79 -10.23 -6.11 -2.88
N VAL A 80 -9.69 -6.46 -1.72
CA VAL A 80 -8.38 -6.02 -1.23
C VAL A 80 -7.56 -7.21 -0.76
N GLN A 81 -6.27 -7.23 -1.14
CA GLN A 81 -5.28 -8.12 -0.56
C GLN A 81 -4.62 -7.43 0.62
N VAL A 82 -4.96 -7.85 1.83
CA VAL A 82 -4.40 -7.32 3.07
C VAL A 82 -3.06 -8.00 3.34
N THR A 83 -2.04 -7.20 3.66
CA THR A 83 -0.68 -7.67 3.95
C THR A 83 -0.19 -7.29 5.34
N CYS A 84 -0.99 -6.50 6.04
CA CYS A 84 -0.64 -5.91 7.32
C CYS A 84 -1.89 -5.42 8.03
N ALA A 85 -1.99 -5.70 9.33
CA ALA A 85 -2.96 -5.13 10.24
C ALA A 85 -2.25 -4.28 11.29
N THR A 86 -2.84 -3.17 11.72
CA THR A 86 -2.32 -2.37 12.83
C THR A 86 -3.18 -2.57 14.07
N THR A 87 -2.61 -2.30 15.24
CA THR A 87 -3.34 -2.26 16.53
C THR A 87 -4.41 -1.17 16.58
N SER A 88 -4.35 -0.20 15.67
CA SER A 88 -5.34 0.87 15.51
C SER A 88 -6.50 0.52 14.57
N ASN A 89 -6.71 -0.77 14.26
CA ASN A 89 -7.78 -1.27 13.41
C ASN A 89 -7.71 -0.78 11.95
N TRP A 90 -6.50 -0.65 11.41
CA TRP A 90 -6.29 -0.37 9.99
C TRP A 90 -5.64 -1.55 9.28
N TYR A 91 -6.11 -1.82 8.07
CA TYR A 91 -5.52 -2.79 7.16
C TYR A 91 -4.78 -2.06 6.04
N TYR A 92 -3.55 -2.49 5.78
CA TYR A 92 -2.78 -2.07 4.62
C TYR A 92 -2.75 -3.17 3.58
N GLY A 93 -3.10 -2.80 2.35
CA GLY A 93 -3.26 -3.76 1.29
C GLY A 93 -3.29 -3.16 -0.10
N LYS A 94 -3.39 -4.05 -1.08
CA LYS A 94 -3.52 -3.71 -2.48
C LYS A 94 -4.95 -3.94 -2.94
N ALA A 95 -5.57 -2.93 -3.54
CA ALA A 95 -6.86 -3.09 -4.18
C ALA A 95 -6.72 -4.02 -5.41
N LEU A 96 -7.55 -5.06 -5.46
CA LEU A 96 -7.56 -6.07 -6.52
C LEU A 96 -8.69 -5.83 -7.54
N SER A 97 -9.69 -5.01 -7.20
CA SER A 97 -10.80 -4.62 -8.08
C SER A 97 -11.17 -3.15 -7.91
N GLY A 98 -12.25 -2.74 -8.58
CA GLY A 98 -12.77 -1.40 -8.50
C GLY A 98 -11.94 -0.38 -9.27
N ALA A 99 -12.25 0.89 -9.04
CA ALA A 99 -11.57 2.03 -9.67
C ALA A 99 -10.10 2.13 -9.26
N HIS A 100 -9.72 1.58 -8.10
CA HIS A 100 -8.38 1.70 -7.53
C HIS A 100 -7.53 0.44 -7.71
N ARG A 101 -7.94 -0.47 -8.60
CA ARG A 101 -7.23 -1.74 -8.84
C ARG A 101 -5.75 -1.51 -9.10
N GLY A 102 -4.90 -2.22 -8.37
CA GLY A 102 -3.45 -2.12 -8.46
C GLY A 102 -2.82 -1.16 -7.46
N GLN A 103 -3.61 -0.28 -6.83
CA GLN A 103 -3.14 0.73 -5.90
C GLN A 103 -3.02 0.17 -4.48
N TRP A 104 -2.04 0.68 -3.74
CA TRP A 104 -1.80 0.35 -2.34
C TRP A 104 -2.34 1.44 -1.42
N GLY A 105 -2.88 1.04 -0.28
CA GLY A 105 -3.49 1.97 0.65
C GLY A 105 -4.00 1.34 1.92
N TRP A 106 -4.59 2.20 2.74
CA TRP A 106 -5.13 1.89 4.04
C TRP A 106 -6.65 1.90 4.00
N VAL A 107 -7.24 0.91 4.67
CA VAL A 107 -8.69 0.81 4.87
C VAL A 107 -8.96 0.48 6.33
N HIS A 108 -10.04 1.01 6.89
CA HIS A 108 -10.40 0.73 8.27
C HIS A 108 -10.95 -0.69 8.37
N HIS A 109 -10.69 -1.40 9.48
CA HIS A 109 -11.16 -2.77 9.69
C HIS A 109 -12.68 -2.91 9.53
N SER A 110 -13.45 -1.92 9.99
CA SER A 110 -14.92 -2.01 10.06
C SER A 110 -15.63 -2.10 8.71
N VAL A 111 -14.96 -1.74 7.61
CA VAL A 111 -15.55 -1.78 6.25
C VAL A 111 -15.07 -2.99 5.46
N VAL A 112 -14.24 -3.83 6.09
CA VAL A 112 -13.65 -5.01 5.49
C VAL A 112 -14.31 -6.23 6.10
N LEU A 113 -15.00 -7.01 5.26
CA LEU A 113 -15.49 -8.32 5.64
C LEU A 113 -14.34 -9.33 5.49
N ASN A 114 -13.78 -9.72 6.63
CA ASN A 114 -12.72 -10.71 6.68
C ASN A 114 -13.24 -12.06 6.17
N HIS A 115 -12.57 -12.60 5.15
CA HIS A 115 -12.76 -13.95 4.69
C HIS A 115 -11.42 -14.68 4.82
N HIS A 116 -11.40 -15.76 5.59
CA HIS A 116 -10.23 -16.62 5.75
C HIS A 116 -10.18 -17.66 4.63
#